data_AF-A0A126Z6V4-F1
#
_entry.id   AF-A0A126Z6V4-F1
#
_cell.length_a   1.000
_cell.length_b   1.000
_cell.length_c   1.000
_cell.angle_alpha   90.00
_cell.angle_beta   90.00
_cell.angle_gamma   90.00
#
_symmetry.space_group_name_H-M   'P 1'
#
loop_
_entity.id
_entity.type
_entity.pdbx_description
1 polymer ?
#
loop_
_entity_poly.entity_id
_entity_poly.type
_entity_poly.pdbx_seq_one_letter_code
_entity_poly.pdbx_strand_id
1 'polypeptide(L)'
;MWEATMSIRTQAKIRPEDDRSPQQVAHETALGEISDVILNLEHSLTRSKKALVRVRKAGGDNNVELALIDTIADLERVHKRLMQDTYYAGDSLRLI
;
A
#
# COMPACT_ATOMS: atom_id res chain seq x y z
N MET A 1 -36.03 -15.54 49.41
CA MET A 1 -35.52 -16.85 48.96
C MET A 1 -35.62 -16.84 47.44
N TRP A 2 -34.47 -16.66 46.77
CA TRP A 2 -34.14 -16.88 45.34
C TRP A 2 -35.06 -16.28 44.25
N GLU A 3 -34.70 -15.14 43.63
CA GLU A 3 -33.86 -14.99 42.41
C GLU A 3 -34.46 -15.57 41.12
N ALA A 4 -34.72 -14.70 40.15
CA ALA A 4 -34.56 -15.01 38.72
C ALA A 4 -34.25 -13.70 37.98
N THR A 5 -32.98 -13.32 38.02
CA THR A 5 -32.38 -12.31 37.16
C THR A 5 -32.58 -12.71 35.70
N MET A 6 -33.33 -11.88 34.96
CA MET A 6 -33.46 -11.98 33.50
C MET A 6 -32.07 -11.72 32.89
N SER A 7 -31.35 -12.81 32.63
CA SER A 7 -30.08 -12.80 31.93
C SER A 7 -30.30 -12.26 30.51
N ILE A 8 -29.87 -11.02 30.29
CA ILE A 8 -29.72 -10.44 28.97
C ILE A 8 -28.68 -11.30 28.26
N ARG A 9 -29.15 -12.28 27.46
CA ARG A 9 -28.33 -12.93 26.45
C ARG A 9 -27.84 -11.83 25.52
N THR A 10 -26.57 -11.47 25.67
CA THR A 10 -25.80 -10.78 24.65
C THR A 10 -26.05 -11.52 23.35
N GLN A 11 -26.81 -10.89 22.44
CA GLN A 11 -26.87 -11.35 21.07
C GLN A 11 -25.43 -11.33 20.56
N ALA A 12 -24.83 -12.51 20.39
CA ALA A 12 -23.63 -12.63 19.60
C ALA A 12 -23.98 -12.03 18.24
N LYS A 13 -23.40 -10.88 17.93
CA LYS A 13 -23.51 -10.24 16.62
C LYS A 13 -22.91 -11.25 15.65
N ILE A 14 -23.78 -12.05 15.02
CA ILE A 14 -23.40 -12.91 13.89
C ILE A 14 -22.82 -11.94 12.89
N ARG A 15 -21.49 -11.95 12.75
CA ARG A 15 -20.86 -11.27 11.61
C ARG A 15 -21.45 -11.99 10.41
N PRO A 16 -22.01 -11.27 9.41
CA PRO A 16 -22.48 -11.95 8.21
C PRO A 16 -21.36 -12.87 7.74
N GLU A 17 -21.72 -14.11 7.49
CA GLU A 17 -20.78 -15.08 6.92
C GLU A 17 -20.18 -14.44 5.68
N ASP A 18 -18.87 -14.57 5.56
CA ASP A 18 -18.11 -13.86 4.54
C ASP A 18 -18.52 -14.37 3.16
N ASP A 19 -19.49 -13.72 2.51
CA ASP A 19 -20.08 -14.12 1.21
C ASP A 19 -19.09 -14.08 0.03
N ARG A 20 -17.82 -13.73 0.31
CA ARG A 20 -16.73 -13.73 -0.68
C ARG A 20 -16.34 -15.17 -1.02
N SER A 21 -16.32 -15.47 -2.32
CA SER A 21 -15.69 -16.67 -2.85
C SER A 21 -14.18 -16.71 -2.52
N PRO A 22 -13.55 -17.91 -2.46
CA PRO A 22 -12.10 -18.02 -2.27
C PRO A 22 -11.29 -17.21 -3.28
N GLN A 23 -11.77 -17.07 -4.52
CA GLN A 23 -11.13 -16.27 -5.56
C GLN A 23 -11.18 -14.77 -5.23
N GLN A 24 -12.29 -14.27 -4.68
CA GLN A 24 -12.39 -12.88 -4.22
C GLN A 24 -11.44 -12.61 -3.07
N VAL A 25 -11.37 -13.50 -2.08
CA VAL A 25 -10.43 -13.39 -0.96
C VAL A 25 -8.98 -13.37 -1.45
N ALA A 26 -8.61 -14.28 -2.36
CA ALA A 26 -7.27 -14.33 -2.93
C ALA A 26 -6.92 -13.06 -3.71
N HIS A 27 -7.88 -12.53 -4.49
CA HIS A 27 -7.69 -11.30 -5.25
C HIS A 27 -7.50 -10.09 -4.33
N GLU A 28 -8.36 -9.92 -3.32
CA GLU A 28 -8.25 -8.84 -2.34
C GLU A 28 -6.94 -8.91 -1.55
N THR A 29 -6.51 -10.12 -1.18
CA THR A 29 -5.21 -10.34 -0.52
C THR A 29 -4.07 -9.89 -1.42
N ALA A 30 -4.08 -10.27 -2.70
CA ALA A 30 -3.05 -9.85 -3.65
C ALA A 30 -3.02 -8.32 -3.85
N LEU A 31 -4.19 -7.67 -3.89
CA LEU A 31 -4.27 -6.20 -3.95
C LEU A 31 -3.73 -5.54 -2.67
N GLY A 32 -3.94 -6.16 -1.50
CA GLY A 32 -3.36 -5.74 -0.24
C GLY A 32 -1.83 -5.73 -0.29
N GLU A 33 -1.22 -6.84 -0.74
CA GLU A 33 0.23 -6.95 -0.89
C GLU A 33 0.79 -5.88 -1.85
N ILE A 34 0.11 -5.64 -2.98
CA ILE A 34 0.52 -4.58 -3.93
C ILE A 34 0.39 -3.19 -3.29
N SER A 35 -0.66 -2.95 -2.51
CA SER A 35 -0.85 -1.68 -1.79
C SER A 35 0.31 -1.41 -0.83
N ASP A 36 0.76 -2.43 -0.11
CA ASP A 36 1.88 -2.31 0.82
C ASP A 36 3.20 -2.00 0.09
N VAL A 37 3.42 -2.61 -1.08
CA VAL A 37 4.58 -2.28 -1.93
C VAL A 37 4.51 -0.83 -2.41
N ILE A 38 3.34 -0.36 -2.86
CA ILE A 38 3.15 1.03 -3.30
C ILE A 38 3.44 2.00 -2.15
N LEU A 39 2.93 1.72 -0.95
CA LEU A 39 3.19 2.53 0.24
C LEU A 39 4.69 2.60 0.58
N ASN A 40 5.39 1.48 0.47
CA ASN A 40 6.85 1.42 0.67
C ASN A 40 7.62 2.25 -0.37
N LEU A 41 7.15 2.32 -1.62
CA LEU A 41 7.72 3.20 -2.64
C LEU A 41 7.51 4.67 -2.28
N GLU A 42 6.33 5.06 -1.76
CA GLU A 42 6.04 6.43 -1.32
C GLU A 42 6.90 6.86 -0.13
N HIS A 43 7.12 5.95 0.83
CA HIS A 43 8.04 6.17 1.93
C HIS A 43 9.47 6.36 1.43
N SER A 44 9.92 5.51 0.51
CA SER A 44 11.26 5.59 -0.10
C SER A 44 11.45 6.89 -0.88
N LEU A 45 10.44 7.32 -1.65
CA LEU A 45 10.42 8.58 -2.37
C LEU A 45 10.55 9.77 -1.42
N THR A 46 9.73 9.79 -0.37
CA THR A 46 9.74 10.84 0.65
C THR A 46 11.11 10.94 1.33
N ARG A 47 11.71 9.80 1.66
CA ARG A 47 13.04 9.75 2.29
C ARG A 47 14.13 10.22 1.33
N SER A 48 14.04 9.89 0.05
CA SER A 48 15.00 10.28 -0.99
C SER A 48 14.95 11.78 -1.26
N LYS A 49 13.76 12.37 -1.38
CA LYS A 49 13.58 13.83 -1.49
C LYS A 49 14.17 14.57 -0.30
N LYS A 50 13.94 14.07 0.93
CA LYS A 50 14.59 14.61 2.15
C LYS A 50 16.11 14.44 2.14
N ALA A 51 16.62 13.34 1.59
CA ALA A 51 18.07 13.12 1.45
C ALA A 51 18.70 14.16 0.54
N LEU A 52 18.10 14.39 -0.63
CA LEU A 52 18.59 15.36 -1.62
C LEU A 52 18.67 16.77 -1.04
N VAL A 53 17.64 17.21 -0.31
CA VAL A 53 17.65 18.50 0.40
C VAL A 53 18.81 18.59 1.39
N ARG A 54 19.09 17.52 2.15
CA ARG A 54 20.18 17.49 3.13
C ARG A 54 21.55 17.49 2.46
N VAL A 55 21.73 16.73 1.38
CA VAL A 55 22.99 16.70 0.60
C VAL A 55 23.30 18.09 0.05
N ARG A 56 22.32 18.75 -0.58
CA ARG A 56 22.46 20.13 -1.07
C ARG A 56 22.85 21.11 0.02
N LYS A 57 22.18 21.04 1.17
CA LYS A 57 22.47 21.92 2.32
C LYS A 57 23.88 21.71 2.88
N ALA A 58 24.41 20.49 2.81
CA ALA A 58 25.75 20.17 3.27
C ALA A 58 26.86 20.55 2.26
N GLY A 59 26.51 21.08 1.08
CA GLY A 59 27.47 21.31 0.00
C GLY A 59 28.00 19.99 -0.56
N GLY A 60 27.14 18.98 -0.67
CA GLY A 60 27.50 17.66 -1.15
C GLY A 60 28.03 17.65 -2.59
N ASP A 61 28.77 16.59 -2.92
CA ASP A 61 29.32 16.38 -4.26
C ASP A 61 28.20 16.28 -5.32
N ASN A 62 28.40 16.93 -6.47
CA ASN A 62 27.44 16.93 -7.58
C ASN A 62 27.03 15.53 -8.04
N ASN A 63 27.94 14.55 -8.01
CA ASN A 63 27.65 13.17 -8.39
C ASN A 63 26.68 12.51 -7.40
N VAL A 64 26.79 12.84 -6.11
CA VAL A 64 25.87 12.33 -5.08
C VAL A 64 24.48 12.94 -5.27
N GLU A 65 24.41 14.21 -5.63
CA GLU A 65 23.14 14.85 -5.98
C GLU A 65 22.49 14.22 -7.22
N LEU A 66 23.26 14.04 -8.29
CA LEU A 66 22.77 13.42 -9.54
C LEU A 66 22.26 12.00 -9.29
N ALA A 67 23.03 11.18 -8.58
CA ALA A 67 22.60 9.81 -8.24
C ALA A 67 21.28 9.79 -7.45
N LEU A 68 21.08 10.74 -6.52
CA LEU A 68 19.81 10.86 -5.78
C LEU A 68 18.66 11.35 -6.66
N ILE A 69 18.92 12.28 -7.60
CA ILE A 69 17.91 12.76 -8.55
C ILE A 69 17.44 11.63 -9.46
N ASP A 70 18.38 10.85 -10.02
CA ASP A 70 18.08 9.72 -10.89
C ASP A 70 17.28 8.64 -10.13
N THR A 71 17.70 8.33 -8.90
CA THR A 71 16.97 7.40 -8.03
C THR A 71 15.54 7.86 -7.75
N ILE A 72 15.34 9.16 -7.50
CA ILE A 72 13.99 9.72 -7.29
C ILE A 72 13.14 9.54 -8.55
N ALA A 73 13.68 9.86 -9.72
CA ALA A 73 12.97 9.72 -11.00
C ALA A 73 12.58 8.25 -11.28
N ASP A 74 13.46 7.31 -10.97
CA ASP A 74 13.19 5.88 -11.12
C ASP A 74 12.10 5.40 -10.16
N LEU A 75 12.13 5.83 -8.89
CA LEU A 75 11.08 5.53 -7.92
C LEU A 75 9.71 6.08 -8.35
N GLU A 76 9.65 7.32 -8.86
CA GLU A 76 8.40 7.91 -9.37
C GLU A 76 7.86 7.12 -10.58
N ARG A 77 8.75 6.69 -11.48
CA ARG A 77 8.37 5.89 -12.65
C ARG A 77 7.79 4.53 -12.23
N VAL A 78 8.44 3.85 -11.29
CA VAL A 78 7.99 2.53 -10.80
C VAL A 78 6.68 2.66 -10.04
N HIS A 79 6.55 3.63 -9.14
CA HIS A 79 5.30 3.90 -8.40
C HIS A 79 4.13 4.16 -9.36
N LYS A 80 4.32 5.07 -10.32
CA LYS A 80 3.28 5.40 -11.32
C LYS A 80 2.88 4.17 -12.12
N ARG A 81 3.85 3.39 -12.59
CA ARG A 81 3.59 2.17 -13.36
C ARG A 81 2.79 1.15 -12.54
N LEU A 82 3.21 0.88 -11.32
CA LEU A 82 2.54 -0.10 -10.46
C LEU A 82 1.11 0.33 -10.12
N MET A 83 0.89 1.61 -9.82
CA MET A 83 -0.45 2.18 -9.64
C MET A 83 -1.32 2.02 -10.89
N GLN A 84 -0.77 2.36 -12.06
CA GLN A 84 -1.48 2.23 -13.33
C GLN A 84 -1.86 0.77 -13.61
N ASP A 85 -0.89 -0.14 -13.54
CA ASP A 85 -1.05 -1.55 -13.87
C ASP A 85 -2.01 -2.27 -12.90
N THR A 86 -2.15 -1.78 -11.66
CA THR A 86 -2.98 -2.42 -10.62
C THR A 86 -4.41 -1.85 -10.56
N TYR A 87 -4.57 -0.53 -10.67
CA TYR A 87 -5.83 0.14 -10.35
C TYR A 87 -6.52 0.83 -11.53
N TYR A 88 -5.77 1.15 -12.60
CA TYR A 88 -6.28 1.94 -13.72
C TYR A 88 -6.22 1.22 -15.07
N ALA A 89 -5.42 0.17 -15.13
CA ALA A 89 -5.46 -0.85 -16.14
C ALA A 89 -6.75 -1.65 -15.99
N GLY A 90 -7.82 -1.23 -16.67
CA GLY A 90 -8.94 -2.13 -16.96
C GLY A 90 -8.47 -3.36 -17.76
N ASP A 91 -9.41 -4.18 -18.25
CA ASP A 91 -9.17 -5.45 -18.97
C ASP A 91 -8.12 -5.42 -20.12
N SER A 92 -7.61 -4.25 -20.50
CA SER A 92 -6.55 -4.00 -21.48
C SER A 92 -5.13 -4.48 -21.09
N LEU A 93 -4.89 -4.98 -19.87
CA LEU A 93 -3.55 -5.37 -19.40
C LEU A 93 -3.41 -6.83 -18.95
N ARG A 94 -4.39 -7.69 -19.26
CA ARG A 94 -4.18 -9.14 -19.17
C ARG A 94 -3.23 -9.59 -20.29
N LEU A 95 -1.93 -9.60 -20.00
CA LEU A 95 -1.04 -10.54 -20.66
C LEU A 95 -1.50 -11.96 -20.26
N ILE A 96 -1.75 -12.73 -21.31
CA ILE A 96 -2.28 -14.10 -21.36
C ILE A 96 -1.51 -15.03 -20.42
#